data_AF-A0A4Q5T6F6-F1
#
_entry.id   AF-A0A4Q5T6F6-F1
#
_cell.length_a   1.000
_cell.length_b   1.000
_cell.length_c   1.000
_cell.angle_alpha   90.00
_cell.angle_beta   90.00
_cell.angle_gamma   90.00
#
_symmetry.space_group_name_H-M   'P 1'
#
loop_
_entity.id
_entity.type
_entity.pdbx_description
1 polymer ?
#
loop_
_entity_poly.entity_id
_entity_poly.type
_entity_poly.pdbx_seq_one_letter_code
_entity_poly.pdbx_strand_id
1 'polypeptide(L)'
;MIKALAVSAAFLGCMANNPTTTSDQNIPSSQAVSVSNIYDYKVEALEGGTINFADFKGKKILVVNTASNCAKVSVKGEDMAPIYKWLTQKSQNGVLDAEIKWNFNKFLIDENGNMVAYFPSKITPLSEEITSKL
;
A
#
# COMPACT_ATOMS: atom_id res chain seq x y z
N MET A 1 26.27 -20.83 39.30
CA MET A 1 26.13 -22.31 39.30
C MET A 1 25.99 -22.73 37.85
N ILE A 2 27.10 -23.10 37.23
CA ILE A 2 27.48 -24.47 36.82
C ILE A 2 26.65 -25.00 35.65
N LYS A 3 27.40 -25.37 34.62
CA LYS A 3 27.05 -25.69 33.24
C LYS A 3 26.56 -27.14 33.07
N ALA A 4 25.88 -27.33 31.94
CA ALA A 4 25.96 -28.45 30.99
C ALA A 4 25.41 -29.82 31.40
N LEU A 5 24.50 -30.32 30.56
CA LEU A 5 24.40 -31.73 30.20
C LEU A 5 24.79 -31.86 28.72
N ALA A 6 25.71 -32.76 28.43
CA ALA A 6 26.08 -33.21 27.08
C ALA A 6 25.84 -34.72 26.98
N VAL A 7 25.73 -35.22 25.74
CA VAL A 7 26.15 -36.53 25.18
C VAL A 7 25.23 -36.82 23.97
N SER A 8 25.72 -36.63 22.73
CA SER A 8 26.44 -37.59 21.85
C SER A 8 25.50 -38.66 21.24
N ALA A 9 25.60 -39.12 19.99
CA ALA A 9 26.61 -38.97 18.94
C ALA A 9 26.01 -39.32 17.55
N ALA A 10 26.63 -38.72 16.53
CA ALA A 10 26.97 -39.26 15.20
C ALA A 10 25.94 -40.05 14.37
N PHE A 11 25.63 -39.51 13.19
CA PHE A 11 25.78 -40.29 11.97
C PHE A 11 26.64 -39.54 10.95
N LEU A 12 27.62 -40.29 10.45
CA LEU A 12 28.68 -39.96 9.51
C LEU A 12 28.18 -40.29 8.09
N GLY A 13 28.46 -39.41 7.13
CA GLY A 13 28.34 -39.68 5.70
C GLY A 13 27.68 -38.52 4.95
N CYS A 14 28.19 -37.98 3.84
CA CYS A 14 29.35 -38.29 3.02
C CYS A 14 29.86 -36.97 2.38
N MET A 15 31.13 -36.97 2.03
CA MET A 15 31.84 -35.88 1.35
C MET A 15 31.34 -35.67 -0.09
N ALA A 16 31.13 -34.42 -0.51
CA ALA A 16 31.20 -33.98 -1.91
C ALA A 16 31.40 -32.44 -2.02
N ASN A 17 32.68 -32.05 -2.15
CA ASN A 17 33.26 -31.03 -3.03
C ASN A 17 32.54 -29.66 -3.27
N ASN A 18 33.23 -28.59 -2.84
CA ASN A 18 33.12 -27.14 -3.10
C ASN A 18 32.66 -26.70 -4.53
N PRO A 19 32.08 -25.48 -4.74
CA PRO A 19 32.70 -24.22 -4.31
C PRO A 19 31.78 -23.17 -3.66
N THR A 20 32.44 -22.29 -2.90
CA THR A 20 31.93 -21.09 -2.22
C THR A 20 31.10 -20.19 -3.13
N THR A 21 29.85 -19.90 -2.76
CA THR A 21 29.24 -18.59 -3.05
C THR A 21 28.31 -18.23 -1.89
N THR A 22 28.65 -17.12 -1.25
CA THR A 22 27.91 -16.47 -0.17
C THR A 22 26.48 -16.14 -0.62
N SER A 23 25.47 -16.70 0.04
CA SER A 23 24.18 -16.03 0.25
C SER A 23 23.34 -16.85 1.24
N ASP A 24 23.28 -16.38 2.49
CA ASP A 24 22.21 -16.79 3.40
C ASP A 24 20.88 -16.40 2.77
N GLN A 25 20.07 -17.39 2.40
CA GLN A 25 18.68 -17.24 2.01
C GLN A 25 17.84 -18.24 2.80
N ASN A 26 17.54 -17.88 4.05
CA ASN A 26 16.35 -18.38 4.71
C ASN A 26 15.18 -17.43 4.35
N ILE A 27 14.61 -17.61 3.16
CA ILE A 27 13.37 -16.93 2.75
C ILE A 27 12.24 -17.96 2.83
N PRO A 28 11.32 -17.87 3.80
CA PRO A 28 10.08 -18.62 3.75
C PRO A 28 9.12 -17.93 2.76
N SER A 29 8.77 -18.66 1.70
CA SER A 29 7.47 -18.66 1.01
C SER A 29 6.91 -17.33 0.49
N SER A 30 7.07 -17.12 -0.82
CA SER A 30 5.95 -17.00 -1.78
C SER A 30 4.66 -16.32 -1.26
N GLN A 31 4.62 -14.99 -1.33
CA GLN A 31 3.41 -14.28 -1.74
C GLN A 31 3.81 -13.22 -2.76
N ALA A 32 3.43 -13.43 -4.02
CA ALA A 32 3.34 -12.32 -4.96
C ALA A 32 2.30 -11.35 -4.37
N VAL A 33 2.75 -10.21 -3.86
CA VAL A 33 1.85 -9.17 -3.38
C VAL A 33 1.10 -8.65 -4.60
N SER A 34 -0.11 -9.17 -4.80
CA SER A 34 -1.04 -8.64 -5.79
C SER A 34 -1.44 -7.24 -5.30
N VAL A 35 -0.71 -6.23 -5.76
CA VAL A 35 -1.08 -4.84 -5.54
C VAL A 35 -2.48 -4.66 -6.12
N SER A 36 -3.47 -4.45 -5.26
CA SER A 36 -4.86 -4.23 -5.69
C SER A 36 -4.92 -2.97 -6.55
N ASN A 37 -5.78 -2.92 -7.56
CA ASN A 37 -5.88 -1.76 -8.44
C ASN A 37 -7.01 -0.84 -7.96
N ILE A 38 -6.86 0.48 -8.09
CA ILE A 38 -7.92 1.44 -7.70
C ILE A 38 -9.25 1.17 -8.43
N TYR A 39 -9.22 0.59 -9.62
CA TYR A 39 -10.39 0.30 -10.44
C TYR A 39 -11.31 -0.78 -9.87
N ASP A 40 -10.85 -1.54 -8.87
CA ASP A 40 -11.68 -2.52 -8.18
C ASP A 40 -12.58 -1.89 -7.11
N TYR A 41 -12.35 -0.61 -6.78
CA TYR A 41 -13.06 0.09 -5.72
C TYR A 41 -14.28 0.85 -6.24
N LYS A 42 -15.31 0.88 -5.39
CA LYS A 42 -16.53 1.66 -5.56
C LYS A 42 -16.78 2.44 -4.28
N VAL A 43 -17.19 3.69 -4.41
CA VAL A 43 -17.53 4.55 -3.27
C VAL A 43 -18.88 5.17 -3.46
N GLU A 44 -19.62 5.36 -2.37
CA GLU A 44 -20.88 6.11 -2.43
C GLU A 44 -20.59 7.60 -2.64
N ALA A 45 -21.31 8.22 -3.57
CA ALA A 45 -21.21 9.65 -3.78
C ALA A 45 -21.97 10.41 -2.68
N LEU A 46 -21.56 11.66 -2.40
CA LEU A 46 -22.20 12.51 -1.40
C LEU A 46 -23.67 12.83 -1.74
N GLU A 47 -23.97 13.01 -3.03
CA GLU A 47 -25.32 13.32 -3.54
C GLU A 47 -26.18 12.06 -3.80
N GLY A 48 -25.66 10.88 -3.47
CA GLY A 48 -26.28 9.60 -3.78
C GLY A 48 -25.73 8.96 -5.06
N GLY A 49 -25.91 7.64 -5.17
CA GLY A 49 -25.30 6.83 -6.23
C GLY A 49 -23.90 6.34 -5.88
N THR A 50 -23.24 5.74 -6.88
CA THR A 50 -21.94 5.06 -6.70
C THR A 50 -20.95 5.57 -7.73
N ILE A 51 -19.80 6.04 -7.25
CA ILE A 51 -18.63 6.33 -8.08
C ILE A 51 -17.87 5.02 -8.25
N ASN A 52 -17.84 4.51 -9.47
CA ASN A 52 -17.07 3.35 -9.85
C ASN A 52 -15.72 3.79 -10.42
N PHE A 53 -14.62 3.45 -9.77
CA PHE A 53 -13.30 3.92 -10.20
C PHE A 53 -12.90 3.37 -11.57
N ALA A 54 -13.41 2.20 -11.95
CA ALA A 54 -13.20 1.63 -13.28
C ALA A 54 -13.68 2.53 -14.43
N ASP A 55 -14.63 3.44 -14.18
CA ASP A 55 -15.14 4.36 -15.21
C ASP A 55 -14.09 5.43 -15.60
N PHE A 56 -13.05 5.59 -14.78
CA PHE A 56 -11.93 6.52 -15.02
C PHE A 56 -10.68 5.82 -15.60
N LYS A 57 -10.80 4.57 -16.08
CA LYS A 57 -9.71 3.86 -16.76
C LYS A 57 -9.12 4.70 -17.89
N GLY A 58 -7.78 4.73 -17.98
CA GLY A 58 -7.06 5.50 -18.99
C GLY A 58 -6.98 7.00 -18.69
N LYS A 59 -7.42 7.46 -17.52
CA LYS A 59 -7.33 8.84 -17.08
C LYS A 59 -6.54 8.92 -15.78
N LYS A 60 -5.76 10.00 -15.61
CA LYS A 60 -5.20 10.35 -14.30
C LYS A 60 -6.33 10.79 -13.36
N ILE A 61 -6.23 10.39 -12.09
CA ILE A 61 -7.22 10.67 -11.06
C ILE A 61 -6.52 11.34 -9.88
N LEU A 62 -7.04 12.49 -9.44
CA LEU A 62 -6.62 13.13 -8.20
C LEU A 62 -7.71 12.93 -7.14
N VAL A 63 -7.49 11.98 -6.22
CA VAL A 63 -8.40 11.76 -5.09
C VAL A 63 -8.06 12.75 -4.00
N VAL A 64 -9.03 13.59 -3.63
CA VAL A 64 -8.88 14.57 -2.55
C VAL A 64 -9.75 14.16 -1.37
N ASN A 65 -9.13 13.86 -0.23
CA ASN A 65 -9.87 13.64 1.00
C ASN A 65 -10.55 14.95 1.44
N THR A 66 -11.87 14.91 1.63
CA THR A 66 -12.62 15.99 2.27
C THR A 66 -13.60 15.39 3.28
N ALA A 67 -13.37 15.58 4.58
CA ALA A 67 -14.37 15.29 5.60
C ALA A 67 -15.29 16.51 5.81
N SER A 68 -16.57 16.33 5.55
CA SER A 68 -17.63 17.24 5.98
C SER A 68 -18.36 16.64 7.19
N ASN A 69 -19.10 17.44 7.95
CA ASN A 69 -19.93 16.95 9.07
C ASN A 69 -21.00 15.91 8.65
N CYS A 70 -21.18 15.63 7.35
CA CYS A 70 -22.08 14.63 6.80
C CYS A 70 -21.36 13.49 6.07
N ALA A 71 -20.04 13.38 6.21
CA ALA A 71 -19.26 12.35 5.52
C ALA A 71 -19.69 10.95 5.98
N LYS A 72 -20.21 10.15 5.05
CA LYS A 72 -20.68 8.77 5.27
C LYS A 72 -19.55 7.73 5.31
N VAL A 73 -18.32 8.14 5.02
CA VAL A 73 -17.19 7.22 4.79
C VAL A 73 -16.14 7.41 5.88
N SER A 74 -15.87 6.36 6.64
CA SER A 74 -14.83 6.36 7.68
C SER A 74 -13.44 6.36 7.05
N VAL A 75 -12.63 7.34 7.45
CA VAL A 75 -11.26 7.58 6.92
C VAL A 75 -10.15 7.18 7.89
N LYS A 76 -10.50 6.72 9.09
CA LYS A 76 -9.61 6.28 10.18
C LYS A 76 -10.32 5.19 10.99
N GLY A 77 -9.56 4.46 11.81
CA GLY A 77 -10.11 3.44 12.70
C GLY A 77 -10.32 2.07 12.05
N GLU A 78 -10.91 1.15 12.79
CA GLU A 78 -11.15 -0.23 12.37
C GLU A 78 -12.18 -0.32 11.22
N ASP A 79 -13.14 0.59 11.24
CA ASP A 79 -14.22 0.76 10.26
C ASP A 79 -13.79 1.55 9.01
N MET A 80 -12.51 1.92 8.89
CA MET A 80 -11.98 2.61 7.73
C MET A 80 -12.35 1.90 6.42
N ALA A 81 -12.89 2.67 5.48
CA ALA A 81 -13.35 2.12 4.21
C ALA A 81 -12.19 1.50 3.40
N PRO A 82 -12.44 0.42 2.64
CA PRO A 82 -11.40 -0.30 1.90
C PRO A 82 -10.54 0.59 0.98
N ILE A 83 -11.16 1.59 0.34
CA ILE A 83 -10.42 2.51 -0.52
C ILE A 83 -9.42 3.36 0.26
N TYR A 84 -9.74 3.80 1.48
CA TYR A 84 -8.81 4.57 2.30
C TYR A 84 -7.69 3.68 2.82
N LYS A 85 -7.96 2.40 3.11
CA LYS A 85 -6.91 1.41 3.43
C LYS A 85 -5.94 1.27 2.25
N TRP A 86 -6.46 1.18 1.03
CA TRP A 86 -5.62 1.15 -0.18
C TRP A 86 -4.77 2.41 -0.33
N LEU A 87 -5.39 3.60 -0.27
CA LEU A 87 -4.70 4.88 -0.43
C LEU A 87 -3.63 5.14 0.65
N THR A 88 -3.76 4.52 1.82
CA THR A 88 -2.89 4.79 2.99
C THR A 88 -1.87 3.71 3.30
N GLN A 89 -1.99 2.50 2.73
CA GLN A 89 -1.10 1.39 3.07
C GLN A 89 -0.23 0.99 1.88
N LYS A 90 1.09 1.04 2.06
CA LYS A 90 2.08 0.69 1.04
C LYS A 90 1.91 -0.73 0.53
N SER A 91 1.51 -1.66 1.40
CA SER A 91 1.24 -3.04 1.04
C SER A 91 0.09 -3.20 0.03
N GLN A 92 -0.80 -2.22 -0.06
CA GLN A 92 -1.95 -2.23 -0.96
C GLN A 92 -1.74 -1.34 -2.20
N ASN A 93 -1.15 -0.15 -2.03
CA ASN A 93 -0.91 0.78 -3.15
C ASN A 93 0.46 0.62 -3.84
N GLY A 94 1.41 -0.10 -3.23
CA GLY A 94 2.75 -0.34 -3.78
C GLY A 94 3.74 0.83 -3.65
N VAL A 95 3.30 2.01 -3.20
CA VAL A 95 4.09 3.25 -3.16
C VAL A 95 4.57 3.58 -1.75
N LEU A 96 3.64 3.95 -0.86
CA LEU A 96 3.96 4.48 0.46
C LEU A 96 2.82 4.29 1.46
N ASP A 97 3.17 4.37 2.75
CA ASP A 97 2.23 4.50 3.83
C ASP A 97 1.92 5.99 4.05
N ALA A 98 0.64 6.35 4.04
CA ALA A 98 0.17 7.72 4.22
C ALA A 98 -0.70 7.82 5.47
N GLU A 99 -0.51 8.88 6.25
CA GLU A 99 -1.36 9.17 7.41
C GLU A 99 -2.29 10.34 7.10
N ILE A 100 -3.60 10.07 7.10
CA ILE A 100 -4.62 11.10 6.97
C ILE A 100 -4.76 11.80 8.32
N LYS A 101 -4.10 12.94 8.52
CA LYS A 101 -4.24 13.73 9.75
C LYS A 101 -5.47 14.63 9.72
N TRP A 102 -5.71 15.27 8.57
CA TRP A 102 -6.78 16.26 8.37
C TRP A 102 -7.41 16.13 6.96
N ASN A 103 -8.29 17.06 6.60
CA ASN A 103 -8.83 17.21 5.25
C ASN A 103 -7.76 17.65 4.25
N PHE A 104 -8.08 17.55 2.96
CA PHE A 104 -7.30 18.02 1.81
C PHE A 104 -6.01 17.25 1.51
N ASN A 105 -5.87 16.02 1.98
CA ASN A 105 -4.84 15.12 1.49
C ASN A 105 -5.16 14.65 0.07
N LYS A 106 -4.14 14.55 -0.78
CA LYS A 106 -4.32 14.29 -2.22
C LYS A 106 -3.51 13.08 -2.62
N PHE A 107 -4.14 12.20 -3.39
CA PHE A 107 -3.53 11.00 -3.92
C PHE A 107 -3.64 11.06 -5.43
N LEU A 108 -2.52 10.99 -6.13
CA LEU A 108 -2.48 10.97 -7.58
C LEU A 108 -2.37 9.54 -8.06
N ILE A 109 -3.27 9.16 -8.95
CA ILE A 109 -3.33 7.87 -9.62
C ILE A 109 -3.05 8.10 -11.11
N ASP A 110 -2.22 7.25 -11.72
CA ASP A 110 -1.94 7.23 -13.16
C ASP A 110 -3.09 6.65 -14.00
N GLU A 111 -2.91 6.61 -15.32
CA GLU A 111 -3.89 6.08 -16.27
C GLU A 111 -4.12 4.57 -16.18
N ASN A 112 -3.23 3.86 -15.47
CA ASN A 112 -3.28 2.42 -15.27
C ASN A 112 -3.92 2.03 -13.93
N GLY A 113 -4.28 3.02 -13.10
CA GLY A 113 -4.91 2.79 -11.81
C GLY A 113 -3.91 2.57 -10.67
N ASN A 114 -2.63 2.87 -10.88
CA ASN A 114 -1.61 2.81 -9.84
C ASN A 114 -1.50 4.16 -9.14
N MET A 115 -1.33 4.14 -7.83
CA MET A 115 -0.93 5.34 -7.11
C MET A 115 0.49 5.73 -7.55
N VAL A 116 0.74 7.02 -7.72
CA VAL A 116 2.06 7.55 -8.12
C VAL A 116 2.57 8.67 -7.22
N ALA A 117 1.68 9.35 -6.50
CA ALA A 117 2.09 10.38 -5.54
C ALA A 117 1.05 10.60 -4.44
N TYR A 118 1.53 11.11 -3.32
CA TYR A 118 0.74 11.61 -2.20
C TYR A 118 1.18 13.04 -1.87
N PHE A 119 0.22 13.93 -1.67
CA PHE A 119 0.46 15.30 -1.26
C PHE A 119 -0.31 15.62 0.03
N PRO A 120 0.37 16.12 1.07
CA PRO A 120 -0.28 16.49 2.32
C PRO A 120 -1.17 17.73 2.16
N SER A 121 -2.06 17.95 3.12
CA SER A 121 -3.02 19.07 3.14
C SER A 121 -2.48 20.45 2.77
N LYS A 122 -1.20 20.75 3.06
CA LYS A 122 -0.59 22.07 2.81
C LYS A 122 -0.40 22.38 1.31
N ILE A 123 -0.35 21.35 0.48
CA ILE A 123 -0.14 21.50 -0.97
C ILE A 123 -1.49 21.75 -1.63
N THR A 124 -1.63 22.85 -2.37
CA THR A 124 -2.88 23.16 -3.07
C THR A 124 -3.05 22.29 -4.31
N PRO A 125 -4.29 21.97 -4.75
CA PRO A 125 -4.50 21.12 -5.94
C PRO A 125 -3.87 21.67 -7.23
N LEU A 126 -3.64 23.00 -7.29
CA LEU A 126 -3.09 23.71 -8.44
C LEU A 126 -1.61 24.07 -8.26
N SER A 127 -0.94 23.56 -7.24
CA SER A 127 0.50 23.77 -7.09
C SER A 127 1.26 23.12 -8.24
N GLU A 128 2.39 23.70 -8.60
CA GLU A 128 3.29 23.16 -9.63
C GLU A 128 3.73 21.72 -9.32
N GLU A 129 3.83 21.37 -8.04
CA GLU A 129 4.16 20.03 -7.55
C GLU A 129 3.17 18.96 -8.05
N ILE A 130 1.89 19.32 -8.19
CA ILE A 130 0.84 18.44 -8.70
C ILE A 130 0.71 18.61 -10.21
N THR A 131 0.65 19.85 -10.72
CA THR A 131 0.37 20.11 -12.14
C THR A 131 1.49 19.63 -13.07
N SER A 132 2.75 19.61 -12.62
CA SER A 132 3.87 19.05 -13.38
C SER A 132 3.78 17.52 -13.59
N LYS A 133 2.89 16.84 -12.86
CA LYS A 133 2.67 15.39 -12.94
C LYS A 133 1.36 15.01 -13.65
N LEU A 134 0.53 16.00 -13.99
CA LEU A 134 -0.71 15.81 -14.75
C LEU A 134 -0.42 15.59 -16.23
#